data_AF-T1HVG9-F1
#
_entry.id   AF-T1HVG9-F1
#
_cell.length_a   1.000
_cell.length_b   1.000
_cell.length_c   1.000
_cell.angle_alpha   90.00
_cell.angle_beta   90.00
_cell.angle_gamma   90.00
#
_symmetry.space_group_name_H-M   'P 1'
#
loop_
_entity.id
_entity.type
_entity.pdbx_description
1 polymer ?
#
loop_
_entity_poly.entity_id
_entity_poly.type
_entity_poly.pdbx_seq_one_letter_code
_entity_poly.pdbx_strand_id
1 'polypeptide(L)'
;MSSKKQSEKKIFPAEAVRNASKVYTELAGIAMGREWFETAITVYNIAEKVTKSDKEKVSIHLNKSNAHKALANLGEARYEAMKALLLNKDTKVITPYLNLANLLFHENEYEESISKYVKGKGNKDCQIGLDLAMGTLENCVGENAGAMFDKEVLGGVIQRMKQEELGLEPPKIQMTIDEQRERQIKLNLRKKYITGRYLGTISDEKVFLKKLRADKELLGSGGVTDVIVEVIDDTLDKLDKKESALWHRKPLYSYYNKQ
;
A
#
# COMPACT_ATOMS: atom_id res chain seq x y z
N MET A 1 -65.90 -10.38 27.05
CA MET A 1 -64.86 -10.36 25.99
C MET A 1 -64.04 -9.08 26.15
N SER A 2 -62.82 -9.18 26.68
CA SER A 2 -61.96 -8.02 26.96
C SER A 2 -61.11 -7.71 25.73
N SER A 3 -61.44 -6.61 25.06
CA SER A 3 -60.68 -6.04 23.95
C SER A 3 -59.36 -5.47 24.49
N LYS A 4 -58.26 -6.21 24.33
CA LYS A 4 -56.90 -5.68 24.52
C LYS A 4 -56.69 -4.55 23.51
N LYS A 5 -56.75 -3.29 23.97
CA LYS A 5 -56.24 -2.13 23.25
C LYS A 5 -54.75 -2.39 22.98
N GLN A 6 -54.40 -2.72 21.74
CA GLN A 6 -53.04 -2.59 21.25
C GLN A 6 -52.68 -1.11 21.38
N SER A 7 -51.79 -0.80 22.32
CA SER A 7 -51.22 0.54 22.43
C SER A 7 -50.54 0.85 21.10
N GLU A 8 -51.06 1.82 20.35
CA GLU A 8 -50.40 2.36 19.17
C GLU A 8 -48.95 2.70 19.54
N LYS A 9 -48.00 2.01 18.93
CA LYS A 9 -46.58 2.35 19.05
C LYS A 9 -46.43 3.77 18.50
N LYS A 10 -46.28 4.75 19.40
CA LYS A 10 -45.88 6.11 19.02
C LYS A 10 -44.49 6.02 18.40
N ILE A 11 -44.43 6.04 17.08
CA ILE A 11 -43.19 6.16 16.32
C ILE A 11 -42.83 7.65 16.36
N PHE A 12 -41.89 8.01 17.21
CA PHE A 12 -41.32 9.36 17.19
C PHE A 12 -40.35 9.44 16.01
N PRO A 13 -40.50 10.42 15.09
CA PRO A 13 -39.51 10.63 14.06
C PRO A 13 -38.16 10.97 14.70
N ALA A 14 -37.08 10.42 14.14
CA ALA A 14 -35.73 10.51 14.71
C ALA A 14 -35.28 11.96 14.96
N GLU A 15 -35.80 12.90 14.16
CA GLU A 15 -35.52 14.35 14.23
C GLU A 15 -36.21 15.06 15.40
N ALA A 16 -37.25 14.47 15.99
CA ALA A 16 -38.09 15.10 17.03
C ALA A 16 -37.52 14.98 18.45
N VAL A 17 -36.42 14.25 18.64
CA VAL A 17 -35.84 13.99 19.97
C VAL A 17 -34.60 14.88 20.19
N ARG A 18 -34.64 15.72 21.23
CA ARG A 18 -33.46 16.46 21.70
C ARG A 18 -32.39 15.44 22.10
N ASN A 19 -31.20 15.51 21.48
CA ASN A 19 -30.09 14.55 21.61
C ASN A 19 -30.27 13.22 20.85
N ALA A 20 -31.12 13.17 19.82
CA ALA A 20 -31.32 11.99 18.98
C ALA A 20 -30.01 11.34 18.50
N SER A 21 -29.03 12.14 18.05
CA SER A 21 -27.74 11.63 17.55
C SER A 21 -27.02 10.76 18.59
N LYS A 22 -26.99 11.22 19.85
CA LYS A 22 -26.35 10.51 20.95
C LYS A 22 -27.07 9.20 21.27
N VAL A 23 -28.40 9.24 21.35
CA VAL A 23 -29.23 8.05 21.60
C VAL A 23 -29.01 6.98 20.53
N TYR A 24 -29.04 7.36 19.24
CA TYR A 24 -28.80 6.39 18.17
C TYR A 24 -27.35 5.90 18.14
N THR A 25 -26.37 6.75 18.44
CA THR A 25 -24.97 6.31 18.53
C THR A 25 -24.75 5.29 19.66
N GLU A 26 -25.39 5.49 20.81
CA GLU A 26 -25.36 4.56 21.94
C GLU A 26 -26.06 3.24 21.61
N LEU A 27 -27.25 3.28 21.00
CA LEU A 27 -27.97 2.09 20.54
C LEU A 27 -27.16 1.28 19.52
N ALA A 28 -26.51 1.97 18.57
CA ALA A 28 -25.62 1.32 17.61
C ALA A 28 -24.40 0.70 18.31
N GLY A 29 -23.84 1.37 19.32
CA GLY A 29 -22.77 0.81 20.16
C GLY A 29 -23.18 -0.46 20.91
N ILE A 30 -24.41 -0.51 21.44
CA ILE A 30 -24.97 -1.72 22.05
C ILE A 30 -25.11 -2.84 21.01
N ALA A 31 -25.59 -2.53 19.80
CA ALA A 31 -25.68 -3.50 18.72
C ALA A 31 -24.30 -4.02 18.29
N MET A 32 -23.29 -3.15 18.20
CA MET A 32 -21.88 -3.54 17.96
C MET A 32 -21.36 -4.51 19.02
N GLY A 33 -21.60 -4.22 20.31
CA GLY A 33 -21.18 -5.09 21.42
C GLY A 33 -21.89 -6.44 21.48
N ARG A 34 -23.01 -6.58 20.75
CA ARG A 34 -23.74 -7.84 20.57
C ARG A 34 -23.47 -8.50 19.21
N GLU A 35 -22.53 -7.96 18.44
CA GLU A 35 -22.17 -8.44 17.10
C GLU A 35 -23.33 -8.39 16.08
N TRP A 36 -24.31 -7.52 16.31
CA TRP A 36 -25.41 -7.28 15.37
C TRP A 36 -25.02 -6.20 14.36
N PHE A 37 -24.00 -6.48 13.55
CA PHE A 37 -23.32 -5.48 12.73
C PHE A 37 -24.23 -4.81 11.69
N GLU A 38 -25.12 -5.54 11.01
CA GLU A 38 -26.08 -4.97 10.06
C GLU A 38 -27.09 -4.04 10.75
N THR A 39 -27.50 -4.42 11.96
CA THR A 39 -28.37 -3.58 12.80
C THR A 39 -27.62 -2.32 13.24
N ALA A 40 -26.38 -2.46 13.69
CA ALA A 40 -25.53 -1.32 14.06
C ALA A 40 -25.37 -0.34 12.89
N ILE A 41 -25.09 -0.83 11.68
CA ILE A 41 -25.00 0.00 10.46
C ILE A 41 -26.31 0.75 10.20
N THR A 42 -27.45 0.07 10.30
CA THR A 42 -28.77 0.70 10.13
C THR A 42 -29.01 1.82 11.13
N VAL A 43 -28.66 1.59 12.40
CA VAL A 43 -28.81 2.59 13.46
C VAL A 43 -27.82 3.76 13.29
N TYR A 44 -26.57 3.48 12.88
CA TYR A 44 -25.60 4.53 12.56
C TYR A 44 -26.05 5.40 11.38
N ASN A 45 -26.70 4.84 10.36
CA ASN A 45 -27.28 5.61 9.26
C ASN A 45 -28.37 6.59 9.74
N ILE A 46 -29.13 6.21 10.77
CA ILE A 46 -30.10 7.12 11.41
C ILE A 46 -29.35 8.21 12.19
N ALA A 47 -28.34 7.83 12.99
CA ALA A 47 -27.52 8.76 13.76
C ALA A 47 -26.84 9.82 12.86
N GLU A 48 -26.32 9.40 11.70
CA GLU A 48 -25.69 10.25 10.69
C GLU A 48 -26.64 11.32 10.15
N LYS A 49 -27.90 10.93 9.86
CA LYS A 49 -28.94 11.83 9.33
C LYS A 49 -29.36 12.90 10.34
N VAL A 50 -29.47 12.54 11.62
CA VAL A 50 -29.94 13.46 12.66
C VAL A 50 -28.83 14.30 13.28
N THR A 51 -27.57 13.91 13.14
CA THR A 51 -26.45 14.70 13.68
C THR A 51 -26.08 15.85 12.75
N LYS A 52 -25.81 17.01 13.35
CA LYS A 52 -25.30 18.22 12.67
C LYS A 52 -23.81 18.45 12.91
N SER A 53 -23.20 17.70 13.82
CA SER A 53 -21.81 17.89 14.22
C SER A 53 -20.88 17.05 13.36
N ASP A 54 -19.98 17.68 12.61
CA ASP A 54 -18.93 16.99 11.84
C ASP A 54 -18.10 16.07 12.75
N LYS A 55 -17.80 16.51 13.98
CA LYS A 55 -17.05 15.72 14.96
C LYS A 55 -17.79 14.43 15.34
N GLU A 56 -19.11 14.48 15.50
CA GLU A 56 -19.90 13.27 15.77
C GLU A 56 -19.97 12.37 14.54
N LYS A 57 -20.10 12.96 13.34
CA LYS A 57 -20.08 12.21 12.08
C LYS A 57 -18.78 11.43 11.88
N VAL A 58 -17.62 12.00 12.25
CA VAL A 58 -16.34 11.28 12.22
C VAL A 58 -16.45 9.98 13.03
N SER A 59 -16.92 10.03 14.28
CA SER A 59 -17.09 8.83 15.12
C SER A 59 -18.09 7.84 14.55
N ILE A 60 -19.21 8.32 13.98
CA ILE A 60 -20.22 7.47 13.34
C ILE A 60 -19.61 6.72 12.15
N HIS A 61 -18.92 7.41 11.25
CA HIS A 61 -18.28 6.80 10.09
C HIS A 61 -17.18 5.80 10.47
N LEU A 62 -16.39 6.07 11.52
CA LEU A 62 -15.41 5.09 12.02
C LEU A 62 -16.07 3.82 12.55
N ASN A 63 -17.19 3.95 13.25
CA ASN A 63 -17.90 2.79 13.76
C ASN A 63 -18.60 2.00 12.66
N LYS A 64 -19.14 2.68 11.63
CA LYS A 64 -19.65 2.02 10.41
C LYS A 64 -18.55 1.25 9.70
N SER A 65 -17.37 1.87 9.54
CA SER A 65 -16.18 1.20 8.99
C SER A 65 -15.86 -0.10 9.74
N ASN A 66 -15.82 -0.04 11.08
CA ASN A 66 -15.57 -1.24 11.90
C ASN A 66 -16.66 -2.31 11.75
N ALA A 67 -17.93 -1.91 11.66
CA ALA A 67 -19.05 -2.83 11.43
C ALA A 67 -18.93 -3.53 10.06
N HIS A 68 -18.64 -2.77 9.00
CA HIS A 68 -18.41 -3.32 7.66
C HIS A 68 -17.19 -4.25 7.62
N LYS A 69 -16.11 -3.88 8.32
CA LYS A 69 -14.92 -4.73 8.47
C LYS A 69 -15.26 -6.05 9.17
N ALA A 70 -16.06 -6.02 10.23
CA ALA A 70 -16.50 -7.23 10.94
C ALA A 70 -17.35 -8.16 10.05
N LEU A 71 -18.09 -7.58 9.09
CA LEU A 71 -18.82 -8.31 8.04
C LEU A 71 -17.95 -8.69 6.83
N ALA A 72 -16.63 -8.50 6.89
CA ALA A 72 -15.69 -8.70 5.77
C ALA A 72 -16.01 -7.90 4.49
N ASN A 73 -16.81 -6.83 4.59
CA ASN A 73 -17.08 -5.92 3.50
C ASN A 73 -16.03 -4.79 3.48
N LEU A 74 -14.83 -5.11 3.01
CA LEU A 74 -13.67 -4.22 3.07
C LEU A 74 -13.85 -2.95 2.22
N GLY A 75 -14.52 -3.04 1.07
CA GLY A 75 -14.79 -1.89 0.21
C GLY A 75 -15.65 -0.82 0.88
N GLU A 76 -16.75 -1.21 1.51
CA GLU A 76 -17.60 -0.28 2.28
C GLU A 76 -16.89 0.20 3.55
N ALA A 77 -16.11 -0.68 4.20
CA ALA A 77 -15.32 -0.27 5.36
C ALA A 77 -14.33 0.85 5.01
N ARG A 78 -13.61 0.72 3.88
CA ARG A 78 -12.70 1.74 3.36
C ARG A 78 -13.44 3.02 3.02
N TYR A 79 -14.56 2.93 2.33
CA TYR A 79 -15.38 4.09 1.98
C TYR A 79 -15.80 4.90 3.21
N GLU A 80 -16.28 4.23 4.27
CA GLU A 80 -16.67 4.87 5.52
C GLU A 80 -15.47 5.45 6.28
N ALA A 81 -14.33 4.74 6.32
CA ALA A 81 -13.09 5.26 6.92
C ALA A 81 -12.58 6.52 6.19
N MET A 82 -12.69 6.57 4.85
CA MET A 82 -12.34 7.75 4.06
C MET A 82 -13.26 8.94 4.33
N LYS A 83 -14.58 8.71 4.49
CA LYS A 83 -15.50 9.77 4.93
C LYS A 83 -15.14 10.33 6.29
N ALA A 84 -14.82 9.46 7.25
CA ALA A 84 -14.37 9.89 8.57
C ALA A 84 -13.12 10.77 8.49
N LEU A 85 -12.16 10.38 7.64
CA LEU A 85 -10.94 11.14 7.42
C LEU A 85 -11.21 12.50 6.76
N LEU A 86 -12.09 12.58 5.77
CA LEU A 86 -12.44 13.82 5.07
C LEU A 86 -13.10 14.84 6.01
N LEU A 87 -13.93 14.34 6.94
CA LEU A 87 -14.61 15.18 7.95
C LEU A 87 -13.68 15.57 9.12
N ASN A 88 -12.54 14.89 9.26
CA ASN A 88 -11.61 15.15 10.36
C ASN A 88 -10.78 16.42 10.12
N LYS A 89 -11.26 17.55 10.64
CA LYS A 89 -10.57 18.84 10.56
C LYS A 89 -9.41 18.97 11.57
N ASP A 90 -9.35 18.10 12.58
CA ASP A 90 -8.29 18.13 13.60
C ASP A 90 -7.23 17.06 13.30
N THR A 91 -6.07 17.50 12.83
CA THR A 91 -4.95 16.60 12.53
C THR A 91 -4.37 15.91 13.76
N LYS A 92 -4.72 16.35 14.98
CA LYS A 92 -4.33 15.66 16.23
C LYS A 92 -5.18 14.43 16.52
N VAL A 93 -6.36 14.32 15.91
CA VAL A 93 -7.21 13.14 16.04
C VAL A 93 -6.71 12.06 15.08
N ILE A 94 -5.98 11.10 15.65
CA ILE A 94 -5.31 10.04 14.89
C ILE A 94 -6.22 8.87 14.52
N THR A 95 -7.35 8.69 15.20
CA THR A 95 -8.21 7.51 15.06
C THR A 95 -8.65 7.22 13.63
N PRO A 96 -9.03 8.22 12.80
CA PRO A 96 -9.33 7.98 11.39
C PRO A 96 -8.15 7.47 10.57
N TYR A 97 -6.94 7.98 10.83
CA TYR A 97 -5.74 7.51 10.16
C TYR A 97 -5.42 6.07 10.53
N LEU A 98 -5.49 5.73 11.82
CA LEU A 98 -5.26 4.37 12.32
C LEU A 98 -6.28 3.38 11.73
N ASN A 99 -7.56 3.76 11.70
CA ASN A 99 -8.62 2.89 11.17
C ASN A 99 -8.41 2.59 9.68
N LEU A 100 -8.15 3.62 8.87
CA LEU A 100 -7.87 3.47 7.45
C LEU A 100 -6.58 2.67 7.20
N ALA A 101 -5.52 2.92 8.00
CA ALA A 101 -4.27 2.18 7.90
C ALA A 101 -4.48 0.67 8.09
N ASN A 102 -5.24 0.29 9.12
CA ASN A 102 -5.56 -1.11 9.39
C ASN A 102 -6.34 -1.76 8.24
N LEU A 103 -7.28 -1.03 7.61
CA LEU A 103 -8.02 -1.54 6.46
C LEU A 103 -7.11 -1.77 5.25
N LEU A 104 -6.28 -0.79 4.91
CA LEU A 104 -5.31 -0.88 3.81
C LEU A 104 -4.36 -2.06 4.03
N PHE A 105 -3.91 -2.28 5.27
CA PHE A 105 -3.09 -3.44 5.62
C PHE A 105 -3.82 -4.77 5.35
N HIS A 106 -5.11 -4.88 5.70
CA HIS A 106 -5.90 -6.08 5.40
C HIS A 106 -6.20 -6.28 3.91
N GLU A 107 -6.21 -5.19 3.12
CA GLU A 107 -6.32 -5.24 1.66
C GLU A 107 -4.97 -5.51 0.96
N ASN A 108 -3.89 -5.70 1.73
CA ASN A 108 -2.51 -5.84 1.25
C ASN A 108 -1.95 -4.59 0.54
N GLU A 109 -2.54 -3.42 0.77
CA GLU A 109 -2.02 -2.13 0.32
C GLU A 109 -1.02 -1.57 1.34
N TYR A 110 0.08 -2.31 1.55
CA TYR A 110 1.02 -2.06 2.65
C TYR A 110 1.68 -0.68 2.57
N GLU A 111 2.08 -0.21 1.39
CA GLU A 111 2.68 1.12 1.21
C GLU A 111 1.71 2.25 1.56
N GLU A 112 0.44 2.13 1.17
CA GLU A 112 -0.57 3.09 1.57
C GLU A 112 -0.83 3.03 3.07
N SER A 113 -0.88 1.82 3.66
CA SER A 113 -1.07 1.63 5.10
C SER A 113 0.03 2.32 5.92
N ILE A 114 1.29 2.18 5.50
CA ILE A 114 2.45 2.85 6.11
C ILE A 114 2.26 4.36 6.10
N SER A 115 1.85 4.92 4.95
CA SER A 115 1.63 6.36 4.82
C SER A 115 0.60 6.91 5.82
N LYS A 116 -0.40 6.09 6.19
CA LYS A 116 -1.42 6.44 7.18
C LYS A 116 -0.92 6.24 8.61
N TYR A 117 -0.24 5.13 8.92
CA TYR A 117 0.35 4.90 10.26
C TYR A 117 1.33 6.00 10.67
N VAL A 118 2.13 6.50 9.73
CA VAL A 118 3.08 7.62 9.98
C VAL A 118 2.39 8.89 10.49
N LYS A 119 1.11 9.12 10.14
CA LYS A 119 0.35 10.27 10.64
C LYS A 119 0.03 10.19 12.13
N GLY A 120 0.05 9.00 12.71
CA GLY A 120 -0.11 8.76 14.15
C GLY A 120 1.20 8.69 14.93
N LYS A 121 2.27 9.34 14.47
CA LYS A 121 3.59 9.30 15.14
C LYS A 121 3.47 9.65 16.63
N GLY A 122 3.90 8.73 17.49
CA GLY A 122 3.79 8.85 18.96
C GLY A 122 2.63 8.07 19.59
N ASN A 123 1.74 7.50 18.79
CA ASN A 123 0.75 6.51 19.26
C ASN A 123 1.29 5.08 19.10
N LYS A 124 1.13 4.28 20.16
CA LYS A 124 1.66 2.91 20.23
C LYS A 124 1.05 2.00 19.16
N ASP A 125 -0.26 2.08 18.94
CA ASP A 125 -0.96 1.22 17.97
C ASP A 125 -0.54 1.54 16.54
N CYS A 126 -0.32 2.83 16.24
CA CYS A 126 0.22 3.25 14.95
C CYS A 126 1.65 2.77 14.74
N GLN A 127 2.49 2.76 15.79
CA GLN A 127 3.84 2.24 15.70
C GLN A 127 3.85 0.73 15.46
N ILE A 128 3.03 -0.03 16.20
CA ILE A 128 2.88 -1.48 15.99
C ILE A 128 2.42 -1.77 14.55
N GLY A 129 1.42 -1.05 14.07
CA GLY A 129 0.93 -1.20 12.69
C GLY A 129 1.98 -0.85 11.64
N LEU A 130 2.77 0.20 11.88
CA LEU A 130 3.90 0.57 11.02
C LEU A 130 4.95 -0.54 10.96
N ASP A 131 5.36 -1.07 12.11
CA ASP A 131 6.36 -2.14 12.21
C ASP A 131 5.85 -3.43 11.53
N LEU A 132 4.57 -3.77 11.69
CA LEU A 132 3.94 -4.91 11.02
C LEU A 132 3.88 -4.72 9.50
N ALA A 133 3.46 -3.54 9.02
CA ALA A 133 3.37 -3.25 7.59
C ALA A 133 4.75 -3.26 6.92
N MET A 134 5.74 -2.65 7.56
CA MET A 134 7.13 -2.67 7.10
C MET A 134 7.70 -4.10 7.12
N GLY A 135 7.56 -4.82 8.24
CA GLY A 135 8.05 -6.20 8.37
C GLY A 135 7.38 -7.16 7.38
N THR A 136 6.10 -6.95 7.06
CA THR A 136 5.40 -7.75 6.03
C THR A 136 6.00 -7.48 4.65
N LEU A 137 6.23 -6.21 4.30
CA LEU A 137 6.92 -5.85 3.06
C LEU A 137 8.35 -6.42 3.01
N GLU A 138 9.10 -6.35 4.11
CA GLU A 138 10.44 -6.95 4.25
C GLU A 138 10.40 -8.45 3.98
N ASN A 139 9.46 -9.16 4.61
CA ASN A 139 9.30 -10.61 4.43
C ASN A 139 8.90 -10.98 3.00
N CYS A 140 8.05 -10.19 2.34
CA CYS A 140 7.72 -10.39 0.93
C CYS A 140 8.93 -10.19 0.00
N VAL A 141 9.92 -9.40 0.41
CA VAL A 141 11.16 -9.14 -0.34
C VAL A 141 12.28 -10.14 0.02
N GLY A 142 12.14 -10.84 1.16
CA GLY A 142 13.03 -11.88 1.66
C GLY A 142 14.06 -11.39 2.70
N GLU A 143 14.63 -12.32 3.48
CA GLU A 143 15.49 -12.08 4.66
C GLU A 143 16.72 -11.17 4.43
N ASN A 144 17.08 -10.90 3.17
CA ASN A 144 18.20 -10.05 2.79
C ASN A 144 17.76 -8.60 2.42
N ALA A 145 16.57 -8.14 2.85
CA ALA A 145 16.09 -6.78 2.62
C ALA A 145 16.83 -5.72 3.47
N GLY A 146 17.36 -6.08 4.65
CA GLY A 146 18.19 -5.19 5.46
C GLY A 146 17.57 -3.81 5.75
N ALA A 147 18.39 -2.76 5.89
CA ALA A 147 17.98 -1.38 6.18
C ALA A 147 17.22 -0.66 5.02
N MET A 148 16.61 -1.40 4.09
CA MET A 148 15.89 -0.86 2.92
C MET A 148 14.65 -0.02 3.29
N PHE A 149 14.05 -0.24 4.45
CA PHE A 149 12.84 0.46 4.91
C PHE A 149 13.12 1.62 5.87
N ASP A 150 14.38 2.01 6.04
CA ASP A 150 14.71 3.21 6.80
C ASP A 150 14.03 4.44 6.17
N LYS A 151 13.50 5.31 7.03
CA LYS A 151 12.76 6.53 6.68
C LYS A 151 13.59 7.45 5.77
N GLU A 152 14.90 7.46 5.92
CA GLU A 152 15.81 8.24 5.05
C GLU A 152 15.85 7.71 3.61
N VAL A 153 15.64 6.40 3.42
CA VAL A 153 15.82 5.72 2.15
C VAL A 153 14.50 5.57 1.41
N LEU A 154 13.57 4.79 1.96
CA LEU A 154 12.27 4.53 1.32
C LEU A 154 11.37 5.78 1.37
N GLY A 155 11.41 6.52 2.48
CA GLY A 155 10.66 7.76 2.65
C GLY A 155 11.00 8.80 1.57
N GLY A 156 12.28 8.94 1.21
CA GLY A 156 12.72 9.87 0.17
C GLY A 156 12.42 9.41 -1.28
N VAL A 157 12.29 8.10 -1.52
CA VAL A 157 11.87 7.56 -2.82
C VAL A 157 10.37 7.72 -3.01
N ILE A 158 9.57 7.34 -2.00
CA ILE A 158 8.11 7.53 -2.01
C ILE A 158 7.77 9.01 -2.13
N GLN A 159 8.47 9.88 -1.39
CA GLN A 159 8.26 11.33 -1.47
C GLN A 159 8.54 11.88 -2.87
N ARG A 160 9.61 11.43 -3.55
CA ARG A 160 9.89 11.83 -4.94
C ARG A 160 8.85 11.33 -5.92
N MET A 161 8.42 10.08 -5.81
CA MET A 161 7.38 9.54 -6.69
C MET A 161 6.05 10.26 -6.50
N LYS A 162 5.69 10.60 -5.25
CA LYS A 162 4.49 11.41 -5.00
C LYS A 162 4.65 12.87 -5.46
N GLN A 163 5.86 13.43 -5.44
CA GLN A 163 6.12 14.75 -6.04
C GLN A 163 5.96 14.70 -7.57
N GLU A 164 6.47 13.66 -8.23
CA GLU A 164 6.31 13.45 -9.67
C GLU A 164 4.83 13.25 -10.06
N GLU A 165 4.08 12.45 -9.31
CA GLU A 165 2.61 12.29 -9.50
C GLU A 165 1.86 13.61 -9.35
N LEU A 166 2.34 14.51 -8.47
CA LEU A 166 1.77 15.84 -8.23
C LEU A 166 2.29 16.90 -9.23
N GLY A 167 3.12 16.51 -10.21
CA GLY A 167 3.69 17.42 -11.21
C GLY A 167 4.76 18.37 -10.65
N LEU A 168 5.31 18.07 -9.47
CA LEU A 168 6.40 18.84 -8.85
C LEU A 168 7.73 18.26 -9.34
N GLU A 169 8.38 18.91 -10.30
CA GLU A 169 9.71 18.46 -10.76
C GLU A 169 10.72 18.51 -9.60
N PRO A 170 11.42 17.40 -9.30
CA PRO A 170 12.47 17.43 -8.29
C PRO A 170 13.62 18.35 -8.76
N PRO A 171 14.30 19.05 -7.84
CA PRO A 171 15.40 19.94 -8.19
C PRO A 171 16.48 19.14 -8.94
N LYS A 172 16.76 19.53 -10.18
CA LYS A 172 17.87 18.97 -10.96
C LYS A 172 19.17 19.44 -10.33
N ILE A 173 19.77 18.59 -9.50
CA ILE A 173 21.14 18.80 -9.01
C ILE A 173 22.04 18.76 -10.24
N GLN A 174 22.66 19.89 -10.59
CA GLN A 174 23.68 19.93 -11.64
C GLN A 174 24.87 19.10 -11.17
N MET A 175 25.07 17.95 -11.82
CA MET A 175 26.21 17.07 -11.56
C MET A 175 27.32 17.35 -12.56
N THR A 176 28.54 17.39 -12.08
CA THR A 176 29.77 17.43 -12.88
C THR A 176 29.93 16.16 -13.73
N ILE A 177 30.77 16.21 -14.77
CA ILE A 177 31.03 15.08 -15.68
C ILE A 177 31.59 13.86 -14.91
N ASP A 178 32.43 14.11 -13.91
CA ASP A 178 33.03 13.06 -13.09
C ASP A 178 32.01 12.40 -12.16
N GLU A 179 31.11 13.19 -11.56
CA GLU A 179 30.00 12.67 -10.76
C GLU A 179 29.01 11.86 -11.62
N GLN A 180 28.78 12.26 -12.88
CA GLN A 180 27.95 11.49 -13.81
C GLN A 180 28.59 10.15 -14.16
N ARG A 181 29.90 10.13 -14.43
CA ARG A 181 30.65 8.89 -14.69
C ARG A 181 30.64 7.97 -13.46
N GLU A 182 30.89 8.50 -12.28
CA GLU A 182 30.88 7.73 -11.04
C GLU A 182 29.49 7.15 -10.76
N ARG A 183 28.43 7.93 -10.99
CA ARG A 183 27.04 7.47 -10.90
C ARG A 183 26.75 6.36 -11.90
N GLN A 184 27.22 6.48 -13.15
CA GLN A 184 27.02 5.46 -14.17
C GLN A 184 27.74 4.16 -13.82
N ILE A 185 28.96 4.23 -13.29
CA ILE A 185 29.73 3.07 -12.82
C ILE A 185 28.99 2.39 -11.67
N LYS A 186 28.54 3.15 -10.67
CA LYS A 186 27.75 2.64 -9.54
C LYS A 186 26.45 1.98 -10.04
N LEU A 187 25.78 2.59 -11.01
CA LEU A 187 24.55 2.07 -11.61
C LEU A 187 24.80 0.75 -12.36
N ASN A 188 25.90 0.63 -13.10
CA ASN A 188 26.27 -0.58 -13.83
C ASN A 188 26.67 -1.73 -12.88
N LEU A 189 27.48 -1.45 -11.85
CA LEU A 189 27.83 -2.44 -10.81
C LEU A 189 26.59 -2.97 -10.12
N ARG A 190 25.65 -2.07 -9.84
CA ARG A 190 24.38 -2.39 -9.21
C ARG A 190 23.45 -3.19 -10.11
N LYS A 191 23.44 -2.87 -11.41
CA LYS A 191 22.75 -3.67 -12.42
C LYS A 191 23.21 -5.12 -12.42
N LYS A 192 24.51 -5.32 -12.39
CA LYS A 192 25.14 -6.64 -12.34
C LYS A 192 24.76 -7.41 -11.06
N TYR A 193 24.81 -6.75 -9.90
CA TYR A 193 24.45 -7.37 -8.62
C TYR A 193 22.98 -7.82 -8.56
N ILE A 194 22.04 -6.95 -8.94
CA ILE A 194 20.60 -7.24 -8.91
C ILE A 194 20.26 -8.33 -9.91
N THR A 195 20.83 -8.27 -11.12
CA THR A 195 20.65 -9.31 -12.13
C THR A 195 21.14 -10.67 -11.62
N GLY A 196 22.34 -10.74 -11.03
CA GLY A 196 22.84 -11.99 -10.44
C GLY A 196 21.97 -12.50 -9.28
N ARG A 197 21.47 -11.59 -8.44
CA ARG A 197 20.67 -11.96 -7.26
C ARG A 197 19.25 -12.44 -7.58
N TYR A 198 18.58 -11.83 -8.56
CA TYR A 198 17.18 -12.13 -8.87
C TYR A 198 16.99 -13.03 -10.09
N LEU A 199 17.94 -13.03 -11.04
CA LEU A 199 17.92 -13.96 -12.16
C LEU A 199 18.76 -15.23 -11.87
N GLY A 200 19.59 -15.23 -10.83
CA GLY A 200 20.32 -16.41 -10.38
C GLY A 200 21.15 -17.03 -11.51
N THR A 201 21.00 -18.33 -11.72
CA THR A 201 21.71 -19.09 -12.78
C THR A 201 21.46 -18.54 -14.18
N ILE A 202 20.32 -17.90 -14.43
CA ILE A 202 19.98 -17.29 -15.72
C ILE A 202 20.92 -16.11 -16.04
N SER A 203 21.42 -15.40 -15.03
CA SER A 203 22.42 -14.35 -15.21
C SER A 203 23.76 -14.94 -15.66
N ASP A 204 24.16 -16.06 -15.08
CA ASP A 204 25.41 -16.75 -15.42
C ASP A 204 25.34 -17.40 -16.80
N GLU A 205 24.19 -18.00 -17.13
CA GLU A 205 23.87 -18.50 -18.48
C GLU A 205 23.92 -17.38 -19.52
N LYS A 206 23.41 -16.19 -19.21
CA LYS A 206 23.52 -15.02 -20.10
C LYS A 206 24.97 -14.62 -20.35
N VAL A 207 25.81 -14.60 -19.32
CA VAL A 207 27.24 -14.29 -19.44
C VAL A 207 27.94 -15.36 -20.28
N PHE A 208 27.60 -16.63 -20.06
CA PHE A 208 28.10 -17.75 -20.85
C PHE A 208 27.69 -17.63 -22.32
N LEU A 209 26.42 -17.38 -22.62
CA LEU A 209 25.92 -17.21 -23.99
C LEU A 209 26.59 -16.03 -24.71
N LYS A 210 26.86 -14.91 -24.02
CA LYS A 210 27.62 -13.79 -24.60
C LYS A 210 29.05 -14.17 -24.95
N LYS A 211 29.71 -14.98 -24.10
CA LYS A 211 31.06 -15.49 -24.37
C LYS A 211 31.05 -16.48 -25.53
N LEU A 212 30.11 -17.44 -25.51
CA LEU A 212 29.93 -18.42 -26.57
C LEU A 212 29.64 -17.75 -27.92
N ARG A 213 28.84 -16.68 -27.93
CA ARG A 213 28.55 -15.88 -29.13
C ARG A 213 29.77 -15.16 -29.72
N ALA A 214 30.67 -14.71 -28.86
CA ALA A 214 31.88 -13.99 -29.23
C ALA A 214 33.02 -14.93 -29.67
N ASP A 215 33.01 -16.17 -29.18
CA ASP A 215 34.01 -17.18 -29.49
C ASP A 215 33.63 -17.96 -30.77
N LYS A 216 34.20 -17.53 -31.90
CA LYS A 216 33.97 -18.15 -33.20
C LYS A 216 34.59 -19.54 -33.33
N GLU A 217 35.58 -19.88 -32.51
CA GLU A 217 36.26 -21.18 -32.57
C GLU A 217 35.40 -22.28 -31.94
N LEU A 218 34.68 -21.96 -30.85
CA LEU A 218 33.74 -22.87 -30.18
C LEU A 218 32.48 -23.17 -31.01
N LEU A 219 32.10 -22.27 -31.92
CA LEU A 219 30.87 -22.37 -32.71
C LEU A 219 31.04 -23.17 -34.03
N GLY A 220 32.28 -23.50 -34.41
CA GLY A 220 32.58 -24.21 -35.66
C GLY A 220 32.35 -23.36 -36.92
N SER A 221 32.25 -24.02 -38.08
CA SER A 221 31.99 -23.36 -39.37
C SER A 221 30.90 -24.08 -40.18
N GLY A 222 30.10 -23.32 -40.93
CA GLY A 222 29.04 -23.83 -41.82
C GLY A 222 27.63 -23.40 -41.38
N GLY A 223 26.60 -23.82 -42.15
CA GLY A 223 25.22 -23.36 -41.94
C GLY A 223 24.58 -23.75 -40.60
N VAL A 224 25.12 -24.76 -39.90
CA VAL A 224 24.69 -25.11 -38.54
C VAL A 224 25.13 -24.04 -37.53
N THR A 225 26.29 -23.41 -37.75
CA THR A 225 26.79 -22.31 -36.93
C THR A 225 25.87 -21.09 -37.01
N ASP A 226 25.35 -20.78 -38.20
CA ASP A 226 24.44 -19.65 -38.40
C ASP A 226 23.13 -19.82 -37.62
N VAL A 227 22.56 -21.04 -37.62
CA VAL A 227 21.36 -21.37 -36.84
C VAL A 227 21.63 -21.30 -35.34
N ILE A 228 22.78 -21.79 -34.87
CA ILE A 228 23.17 -21.69 -33.45
C ILE A 228 23.32 -20.22 -33.04
N VAL A 229 23.94 -19.41 -33.89
CA VAL A 229 24.10 -17.96 -33.67
C VAL A 229 22.74 -17.27 -33.57
N GLU A 230 21.80 -17.59 -34.45
CA GLU A 230 20.45 -17.02 -34.43
C GLU A 230 19.70 -17.38 -33.13
N VAL A 231 19.78 -18.65 -32.70
CA VAL A 231 19.17 -19.10 -31.44
C VAL A 231 19.80 -18.41 -30.22
N ILE A 232 21.13 -18.21 -30.22
CA ILE A 232 21.82 -17.48 -29.17
C ILE A 232 21.37 -16.01 -29.15
N ASP A 233 21.29 -15.35 -30.29
CA ASP A 233 20.89 -13.94 -30.40
C ASP A 233 19.43 -13.73 -29.96
N ASP A 234 18.49 -14.60 -30.35
CA ASP A 234 17.10 -14.57 -29.88
C ASP A 234 16.99 -14.84 -28.37
N THR A 235 17.77 -15.79 -27.85
CA THR A 235 17.82 -16.07 -26.41
C THR A 235 18.37 -14.87 -25.63
N LEU A 236 19.44 -14.24 -26.12
CA LEU A 236 20.01 -13.03 -25.52
C LEU A 236 19.02 -11.86 -25.54
N ASP A 237 18.29 -11.64 -26.64
CA ASP A 237 17.26 -10.60 -26.74
C ASP A 237 16.11 -10.85 -25.75
N LYS A 238 15.64 -12.10 -25.61
CA LYS A 238 14.65 -12.48 -24.60
C LYS A 238 15.15 -12.24 -23.17
N LEU A 239 16.42 -12.53 -22.90
CA LEU A 239 17.05 -12.27 -21.60
C LEU A 239 17.28 -10.78 -21.34
N ASP A 240 17.61 -9.98 -22.37
CA ASP A 240 17.67 -8.53 -22.28
C ASP A 240 16.30 -7.92 -22.03
N LYS A 241 15.23 -8.43 -22.68
CA LYS A 241 13.85 -8.04 -22.40
C LYS A 241 13.40 -8.40 -20.99
N LYS A 242 13.76 -9.59 -20.48
CA LYS A 242 13.47 -9.99 -19.09
C LYS A 242 14.24 -9.16 -18.07
N GLU A 243 15.53 -8.90 -18.31
CA GLU A 243 16.34 -8.01 -17.47
C GLU A 243 15.75 -6.60 -17.49
N SER A 244 15.43 -6.08 -18.68
CA SER A 244 14.77 -4.77 -18.84
C SER A 244 13.41 -4.74 -18.14
N ALA A 245 12.59 -5.77 -18.27
CA ALA A 245 11.32 -5.86 -17.56
C ALA A 245 11.52 -5.92 -16.04
N LEU A 246 12.56 -6.58 -15.55
CA LEU A 246 12.95 -6.57 -14.14
C LEU A 246 13.36 -5.16 -13.68
N TRP A 247 14.01 -4.38 -14.54
CA TRP A 247 14.34 -2.97 -14.32
C TRP A 247 13.16 -2.00 -14.44
N HIS A 248 12.17 -2.30 -15.30
CA HIS A 248 11.03 -1.43 -15.59
C HIS A 248 9.80 -1.73 -14.72
N ARG A 249 9.59 -2.99 -14.32
CA ARG A 249 8.52 -3.42 -13.37
C ARG A 249 8.87 -3.09 -11.92
N LYS A 250 9.59 -1.98 -11.72
CA LYS A 250 10.11 -1.50 -10.45
C LYS A 250 9.11 -1.72 -9.33
N PRO A 251 9.39 -2.62 -8.41
CA PRO A 251 8.98 -2.35 -7.06
C PRO A 251 9.87 -1.24 -6.51
N LEU A 252 9.29 -0.29 -5.78
CA LEU A 252 9.94 0.88 -5.16
C LEU A 252 11.30 0.63 -4.47
N TYR A 253 11.57 -0.62 -4.08
CA TYR A 253 12.67 -1.06 -3.23
C TYR A 253 13.96 -1.47 -3.97
N SER A 254 14.04 -1.46 -5.30
CA SER A 254 15.29 -1.75 -6.02
C SER A 254 16.29 -0.58 -6.04
N TYR A 255 16.18 0.39 -5.11
CA TYR A 255 16.95 1.64 -5.02
C TYR A 255 17.56 1.88 -3.62
N TYR A 256 18.38 1.01 -3.03
CA TYR A 256 19.81 1.26 -2.77
C TYR A 256 20.28 0.24 -1.71
N ASN A 257 21.01 -0.80 -2.11
CA ASN A 257 21.88 -1.50 -1.19
C ASN A 257 23.21 -0.74 -1.20
N LYS A 258 23.46 0.04 -0.15
CA LYS A 258 24.82 0.42 0.23
C LYS A 258 25.43 -0.78 0.97
N GLN A 259 26.64 -1.16 0.56
CA GLN A 259 27.58 -1.84 1.45
C GLN A 259 27.95 -0.88 2.58
#